data_AF-A0AAD2CLC3-F1
#
_entry.id   AF-A0AAD2CLC3-F1
#
_cell.length_a   1.000
_cell.length_b   1.000
_cell.length_c   1.000
_cell.angle_alpha   90.00
_cell.angle_beta   90.00
_cell.angle_gamma   90.00
#
_symmetry.space_group_name_H-M   'P 1'
#
loop_
_entity.id
_entity.type
_entity.pdbx_description
1 polymer ?
#
loop_
_entity_poly.entity_id
_entity_poly.type
_entity_poly.pdbx_seq_one_letter_code
_entity_poly.pdbx_strand_id
1 'polypeptide(L)'
;MGRGALLKYADTCFENQESFMNAAIGDARKSEIKAVFASLAEKAGALDDSFTKDMFLAELDNCENTVKPAFTEHKIALGHSVYDTPIHVIDEKLVPSTESTWGADE
;
A
#
# COMPACT_ATOMS: atom_id res chain seq x y z
N MET A 1 12.85 7.09 -6.59
CA MET A 1 13.02 5.79 -5.89
C MET A 1 13.36 4.70 -6.89
N GLY A 2 14.31 3.82 -6.56
CA GLY A 2 14.53 2.58 -7.31
C GLY A 2 13.56 1.47 -6.88
N ARG A 3 13.33 0.48 -7.74
CA ARG A 3 12.42 -0.66 -7.51
C ARG A 3 12.69 -1.39 -6.17
N GLY A 4 13.95 -1.47 -5.73
CA GLY A 4 14.31 -2.10 -4.46
C GLY A 4 13.80 -1.36 -3.21
N ALA A 5 13.78 -0.03 -3.23
CA ALA A 5 13.25 0.76 -2.11
C ALA A 5 11.74 0.62 -1.98
N LEU A 6 11.04 0.56 -3.13
CA LEU A 6 9.59 0.32 -3.18
C LEU A 6 9.22 -1.04 -2.57
N LEU A 7 9.90 -2.11 -3.00
CA LEU A 7 9.63 -3.47 -2.50
C LEU A 7 9.89 -3.56 -0.99
N LYS A 8 11.01 -3.02 -0.52
CA LYS A 8 11.33 -3.02 0.91
C LYS A 8 10.33 -2.23 1.74
N TYR A 9 9.82 -1.12 1.21
CA TYR A 9 8.74 -0.37 1.86
C TYR A 9 7.44 -1.17 1.91
N ALA A 10 7.05 -1.82 0.82
CA ALA A 10 5.86 -2.69 0.79
C ALA A 10 5.98 -3.87 1.78
N ASP A 11 7.13 -4.55 1.81
CA ASP A 11 7.42 -5.63 2.76
C ASP A 11 7.32 -5.12 4.20
N THR A 12 7.91 -3.95 4.49
CA THR A 12 7.82 -3.31 5.81
C THR A 12 6.37 -3.00 6.19
N CYS A 13 5.52 -2.58 5.24
CA CYS A 13 4.10 -2.37 5.49
C CYS A 13 3.39 -3.68 5.83
N PHE A 14 3.61 -4.76 5.08
CA PHE A 14 3.00 -6.07 5.37
C PHE A 14 3.46 -6.65 6.71
N GLU A 15 4.75 -6.56 7.03
CA GLU A 15 5.31 -7.01 8.31
C GLU A 15 4.72 -6.26 9.51
N ASN A 16 4.21 -5.05 9.30
CA ASN A 16 3.66 -4.19 10.35
C ASN A 16 2.16 -3.93 10.16
N GLN A 17 1.47 -4.74 9.36
CA GLN A 17 0.09 -4.50 8.96
C GLN A 17 -0.86 -4.33 10.15
N GLU A 18 -0.68 -5.15 11.18
CA GLU A 18 -1.51 -5.12 12.39
C GLU A 18 -1.43 -3.77 13.12
N SER A 19 -0.34 -3.02 12.97
CA SER A 19 -0.13 -1.73 13.64
C SER A 19 -0.97 -0.59 13.08
N PHE A 20 -1.54 -0.75 11.89
CA PHE A 20 -2.36 0.27 11.21
C PHE A 20 -3.73 -0.23 10.77
N MET A 21 -4.14 -1.42 11.20
CA MET A 21 -5.52 -1.87 11.07
C MET A 21 -6.44 -1.14 12.05
N ASN A 22 -7.72 -1.05 11.72
CA ASN A 22 -8.74 -0.37 12.54
C ASN A 22 -8.71 -0.80 14.03
N ALA A 23 -8.38 -2.06 14.32
CA ALA A 23 -8.25 -2.57 15.68
C ALA A 23 -7.10 -1.92 16.49
N ALA A 24 -6.02 -1.49 15.84
CA ALA A 24 -4.85 -0.88 16.48
C ALA A 24 -4.93 0.64 16.54
N ILE A 25 -5.46 1.29 15.50
CA ILE A 25 -5.47 2.76 15.39
C ILE A 25 -6.81 3.40 15.77
N GLY A 26 -7.90 2.63 15.82
CA GLY A 26 -9.23 3.14 16.16
C GLY A 26 -9.70 4.22 15.19
N ASP A 27 -10.35 5.27 15.72
CA ASP A 27 -10.83 6.43 14.97
C ASP A 27 -9.70 7.46 14.78
N ALA A 28 -8.64 7.04 14.10
CA ALA A 28 -7.47 7.88 13.83
C ALA A 28 -7.79 8.94 12.77
N ARG A 29 -7.29 10.16 12.99
CA ARG A 29 -7.34 11.22 11.99
C ARG A 29 -6.45 10.87 10.81
N LYS A 30 -6.78 11.41 9.63
CA LYS A 30 -5.97 11.25 8.42
C LYS A 30 -4.49 11.57 8.64
N SER A 31 -4.16 12.60 9.43
CA SER A 31 -2.77 12.96 9.75
C SER A 31 -2.04 11.90 10.59
N GLU A 32 -2.75 11.20 11.47
CA GLU A 32 -2.19 10.13 12.31
C GLU A 32 -1.90 8.89 11.47
N ILE A 33 -2.83 8.54 10.56
CA ILE A 33 -2.63 7.46 9.57
C ILE A 33 -1.38 7.73 8.72
N LYS A 34 -1.25 8.96 8.18
CA LYS A 34 -0.07 9.34 7.40
C LYS A 34 1.23 9.26 8.20
N ALA A 35 1.21 9.66 9.47
CA ALA A 35 2.38 9.59 10.33
C ALA A 35 2.84 8.15 10.54
N VAL A 36 1.91 7.18 10.61
CA VAL A 36 2.26 5.75 10.67
C VAL A 36 2.99 5.34 9.39
N PHE A 37 2.43 5.60 8.21
CA PHE A 37 3.08 5.25 6.94
C PHE A 37 4.43 5.95 6.72
N ALA A 38 4.56 7.20 7.14
CA ALA A 38 5.83 7.92 7.10
C ALA A 38 6.88 7.28 8.02
N SER A 39 6.46 6.79 9.20
CA SER A 39 7.34 6.06 10.12
C SER A 39 7.76 4.69 9.58
N LEU A 40 6.87 4.01 8.83
CA LEU A 40 7.21 2.78 8.12
C LEU A 40 8.18 3.04 6.96
N ALA A 41 8.03 4.16 6.24
CA ALA A 41 8.98 4.54 5.20
C ALA A 41 10.38 4.81 5.76
N GLU A 42 10.44 5.46 6.93
CA GLU A 42 11.69 5.67 7.68
C GLU A 42 12.30 4.33 8.11
N LYS A 43 11.49 3.42 8.68
CA LYS A 43 11.92 2.06 9.07
C LYS A 43 12.44 1.24 7.89
N ALA A 44 11.80 1.38 6.72
CA ALA A 44 12.23 0.71 5.49
C ALA A 44 13.55 1.27 4.94
N GLY A 45 14.01 2.44 5.41
CA GLY A 45 15.11 3.18 4.79
C GLY A 45 14.73 3.71 3.41
N ALA A 46 13.44 3.99 3.20
CA ALA A 46 12.90 4.52 1.96
C ALA A 46 13.03 6.05 1.89
N LEU A 47 13.35 6.71 3.01
CA LEU A 47 13.54 8.15 3.10
C LEU A 47 15.03 8.48 3.16
N ASP A 48 15.42 9.53 2.43
CA ASP A 48 16.78 10.08 2.41
C ASP A 48 16.76 11.59 2.15
N ASP A 49 17.93 12.21 1.95
CA ASP A 49 18.04 13.65 1.69
C ASP A 49 17.35 14.09 0.39
N SER A 50 17.14 13.18 -0.57
CA SER A 50 16.47 13.43 -1.85
C SER A 50 14.95 13.19 -1.79
N PHE A 51 14.50 12.41 -0.80
CA PHE A 51 13.10 12.12 -0.57
C PHE A 51 12.81 12.08 0.93
N THR A 52 12.60 13.28 1.47
CA THR A 52 12.45 13.49 2.91
C THR A 52 11.07 13.08 3.42
N LYS A 53 10.94 12.97 4.74
CA LYS A 53 9.67 12.70 5.42
C LYS A 53 8.59 13.73 5.09
N ASP A 54 8.95 15.01 5.01
CA ASP A 54 8.02 16.08 4.67
C ASP A 54 7.54 15.97 3.21
N MET A 55 8.45 15.63 2.29
CA MET A 55 8.08 15.34 0.91
C MET A 55 7.15 14.13 0.80
N PHE A 56 7.44 13.06 1.53
CA PHE A 56 6.59 11.87 1.59
C PHE A 56 5.17 12.23 2.07
N LEU A 57 5.06 12.98 3.17
CA LEU A 57 3.76 13.41 3.72
C LEU A 57 2.98 14.32 2.76
N ALA A 58 3.66 15.17 2.00
CA ALA A 58 3.04 16.02 0.98
C ALA A 58 2.56 15.20 -0.22
N GLU A 59 3.37 14.24 -0.69
CA GLU A 59 3.03 13.41 -1.84
C GLU A 59 1.91 12.40 -1.57
N LEU A 60 1.69 11.97 -0.31
CA LEU A 60 0.57 11.08 0.04
C LEU A 60 -0.81 11.66 -0.33
N ASP A 61 -0.95 12.99 -0.32
CA ASP A 61 -2.19 13.67 -0.70
C ASP A 61 -2.18 14.18 -2.14
N ASN A 62 -1.09 13.97 -2.88
CA ASN A 62 -0.97 14.44 -4.24
C ASN A 62 -1.92 13.65 -5.16
N CYS A 63 -2.99 14.33 -5.58
CA CYS A 63 -4.03 13.71 -6.40
C CYS A 63 -3.49 13.21 -7.74
N GLU A 64 -2.62 14.00 -8.39
CA GLU A 64 -2.11 13.68 -9.73
C GLU A 64 -0.99 12.65 -9.68
N ASN A 65 -0.07 12.76 -8.73
CA ASN A 65 1.13 11.93 -8.70
C ASN A 65 0.97 10.63 -7.92
N THR A 66 0.01 10.56 -6.99
CA THR A 66 -0.11 9.42 -6.06
C THR A 66 -1.50 8.78 -6.13
N VAL A 67 -2.56 9.54 -5.88
CA VAL A 67 -3.91 8.98 -5.71
C VAL A 67 -4.49 8.46 -7.03
N LYS A 68 -4.46 9.26 -8.10
CA LYS A 68 -4.99 8.83 -9.42
C LYS A 68 -4.21 7.66 -10.02
N PRO A 69 -2.86 7.64 -10.00
CA PRO A 69 -2.10 6.48 -10.44
C PRO A 69 -2.44 5.21 -9.66
N ALA A 70 -2.48 5.27 -8.32
CA ALA A 70 -2.86 4.12 -7.50
C ALA A 70 -4.28 3.63 -7.81
N PHE A 71 -5.24 4.54 -8.01
CA PHE A 71 -6.59 4.17 -8.41
C PHE A 71 -6.67 3.59 -9.83
N THR A 72 -5.78 4.01 -10.73
CA THR A 72 -5.66 3.45 -12.08
C THR A 72 -5.15 2.02 -12.03
N GLU A 73 -4.14 1.73 -11.22
CA GLU A 73 -3.65 0.37 -11.00
C GLU A 73 -4.73 -0.54 -10.39
N HIS A 74 -5.47 -0.03 -9.41
CA HIS A 74 -6.62 -0.75 -8.85
C HIS A 74 -7.69 -1.07 -9.92
N LYS A 75 -7.97 -0.13 -10.84
CA LYS A 75 -8.89 -0.37 -11.96
C LYS A 75 -8.40 -1.42 -12.94
N ILE A 76 -7.10 -1.56 -13.14
CA ILE A 76 -6.53 -2.65 -13.96
C ILE A 76 -6.88 -3.99 -13.32
N ALA A 77 -6.68 -4.14 -12.01
CA ALA A 77 -7.05 -5.36 -11.29
C ALA A 77 -8.56 -5.67 -11.43
N LEU A 78 -9.43 -4.67 -11.25
CA LEU A 78 -10.88 -4.83 -11.47
C LEU A 78 -11.21 -5.24 -12.91
N GLY A 79 -10.47 -4.75 -13.91
CA GLY A 79 -10.61 -5.13 -15.30
C GLY A 79 -10.30 -6.62 -15.57
N HIS A 80 -9.51 -7.25 -14.70
CA HIS A 80 -9.22 -8.69 -14.71
C HIS A 80 -10.19 -9.51 -13.84
N SER A 81 -11.31 -8.92 -13.39
CA SER A 81 -12.28 -9.56 -12.49
C SER A 81 -11.67 -10.01 -11.15
N VAL A 82 -10.64 -9.30 -10.69
CA VAL A 82 -10.03 -9.49 -9.37
C VAL A 82 -10.86 -8.68 -8.36
N TYR A 83 -11.63 -9.37 -7.53
CA TYR A 83 -12.45 -8.76 -6.48
C TYR A 83 -11.94 -9.07 -5.06
N ASP A 84 -11.08 -10.09 -4.94
CA ASP A 84 -10.46 -10.52 -3.69
C ASP A 84 -8.94 -10.34 -3.77
N THR A 85 -8.28 -10.35 -2.62
CA THR A 85 -6.83 -10.23 -2.52
C THR A 85 -6.28 -11.19 -1.46
N PRO A 86 -5.06 -11.75 -1.62
CA PRO A 86 -4.21 -11.64 -2.80
C PRO A 86 -4.73 -12.52 -3.95
N ILE A 87 -4.40 -12.17 -5.19
CA ILE A 87 -4.65 -13.01 -6.38
C ILE A 87 -3.39 -12.97 -7.24
N HIS A 88 -2.98 -14.13 -7.77
CA HIS A 88 -1.83 -14.22 -8.66
C HIS A 88 -2.27 -14.38 -10.11
N VAL A 89 -1.63 -13.65 -11.02
CA VAL A 89 -1.76 -13.81 -12.47
C VAL A 89 -0.39 -14.18 -13.04
N ILE A 90 -0.31 -15.33 -13.72
CA ILE A 90 0.90 -15.81 -14.39
C ILE A 90 0.52 -16.15 -15.83
N ASP A 91 1.26 -15.61 -16.81
CA ASP A 91 0.97 -15.78 -18.24
C ASP A 91 -0.50 -15.47 -18.59
N GLU A 92 -1.01 -14.34 -18.07
CA GLU A 92 -2.40 -13.86 -18.25
C GLU A 92 -3.49 -14.79 -17.66
N LYS A 93 -3.11 -15.81 -16.89
CA LYS A 93 -4.03 -16.74 -16.25
C LYS A 93 -4.07 -16.52 -14.75
N LEU A 94 -5.27 -16.46 -14.20
CA LEU A 94 -5.50 -16.46 -12.76
C LEU A 94 -5.06 -17.81 -12.18
N VAL A 95 -4.27 -17.76 -11.10
CA VAL A 95 -3.89 -18.95 -10.33
C VAL A 95 -4.95 -19.18 -9.26
N PRO A 96 -5.74 -20.26 -9.35
CA PRO A 96 -6.83 -20.52 -8.40
C PRO A 96 -6.28 -20.85 -7.01
N SER A 97 -7.11 -20.62 -5.99
CA SER A 97 -6.79 -20.94 -4.59
C SER A 97 -5.60 -20.14 -4.04
N THR A 98 -5.40 -18.94 -4.57
CA THR A 98 -4.46 -17.96 -4.02
C THR A 98 -5.17 -16.82 -3.31
N GLU A 99 -6.51 -16.78 -3.39
CA GLU A 99 -7.38 -15.83 -2.72
C GLU A 99 -7.24 -15.95 -1.19
N SER A 100 -7.21 -14.81 -0.48
CA SER A 100 -7.34 -14.82 0.98
C SER A 100 -8.76 -15.20 1.37
N THR A 101 -8.92 -15.82 2.54
CA THR A 101 -10.24 -15.97 3.18
C THR A 101 -10.78 -14.63 3.69
N TRP A 102 -9.94 -13.60 3.78
CA TRP A 102 -10.32 -12.23 4.12
C TRP A 102 -10.93 -11.54 2.89
N GLY A 103 -12.18 -11.88 2.59
CA GLY A 103 -13.01 -11.21 1.57
C GLY A 103 -13.90 -10.14 2.21
N ALA A 104 -14.60 -9.36 1.38
CA ALA A 104 -15.56 -8.35 1.85
C ALA A 104 -16.81 -8.95 2.54
N ASP A 105 -16.93 -10.29 2.57
CA ASP A 105 -18.04 -11.04 3.15
C ASP A 105 -17.83 -11.43 4.64
N GLU A 106 -16.76 -10.95 5.30
CA GLU A 106 -16.57 -11.02 6.77
C GLU A 106 -16.88 -9.71 7.49
#